data_AF-A0AAN0SQU5-F1
#
_entry.id   AF-A0AAN0SQU5-F1
#
_cell.length_a   1.000
_cell.length_b   1.000
_cell.length_c   1.000
_cell.angle_alpha   90.00
_cell.angle_beta   90.00
_cell.angle_gamma   90.00
#
_symmetry.space_group_name_H-M   'P 1'
#
loop_
_entity.id
_entity.type
_entity.pdbx_description
1 polymer ?
#
loop_
_entity_poly.entity_id
_entity_poly.type
_entity_poly.pdbx_seq_one_letter_code
_entity_poly.pdbx_strand_id
1 'polypeptide(L)'
;MKKLMLTGVLGFLITVGIISYYVVTENKEINLGISNSVNSIKNEKDQDYIIGYVKELLREEEFEIAKSEPKRSDFVRVEYIKGNGVKKDVKVELTKGQRFNLGEKVKVENKSKWEADGKAIDHIKIYQ
;
A
#
# COMPACT_ATOMS: atom_id res chain seq x y z
N MET A 1 39.87 -36.98 18.65
CA MET A 1 39.65 -37.10 17.19
C MET A 1 38.33 -37.83 16.96
N LYS A 2 37.37 -37.19 16.29
CA LYS A 2 36.27 -37.81 15.51
C LYS A 2 35.60 -36.70 14.68
N LYS A 3 35.29 -37.04 13.43
CA LYS A 3 35.04 -36.15 12.28
C LYS A 3 33.62 -35.56 12.26
N LEU A 4 33.47 -34.46 11.52
CA LEU A 4 32.21 -33.85 11.08
C LEU A 4 31.29 -34.84 10.35
N MET A 5 29.98 -34.63 10.48
CA MET A 5 29.05 -34.86 9.38
C MET A 5 28.17 -33.63 9.17
N LEU A 6 28.27 -33.10 7.96
CA LEU A 6 27.47 -32.03 7.38
C LEU A 6 26.23 -32.70 6.75
N THR A 7 25.03 -32.35 7.21
CA THR A 7 23.78 -32.66 6.49
C THR A 7 22.97 -31.38 6.41
N GLY A 8 22.91 -30.81 5.21
CA GLY A 8 22.26 -29.53 4.95
C GLY A 8 20.74 -29.62 5.04
N VAL A 9 20.14 -28.51 5.48
CA VAL A 9 18.81 -28.11 5.02
C VAL A 9 18.92 -26.66 4.56
N LEU A 10 18.74 -26.50 3.26
CA LEU A 10 18.53 -25.23 2.58
C LEU A 10 17.10 -24.79 2.90
N GLY A 11 16.91 -23.66 3.57
CA GLY A 11 15.60 -23.19 3.99
C GLY A 11 15.54 -21.67 4.11
N PHE A 12 15.31 -21.02 2.96
CA PHE A 12 14.79 -19.66 2.73
C PHE A 12 15.04 -18.57 3.80
N LEU A 13 15.92 -17.63 3.42
CA LEU A 13 15.91 -16.26 3.91
C LEU A 13 14.54 -15.62 3.64
N ILE A 14 13.87 -15.15 4.69
CA ILE A 14 12.85 -14.11 4.57
C ILE A 14 13.36 -12.90 5.37
N THR A 15 14.00 -11.97 4.68
CA THR A 15 14.08 -10.56 5.11
C THR A 15 13.03 -9.83 4.26
N VAL A 16 12.22 -8.90 4.77
CA VAL A 16 12.52 -7.51 5.18
C VAL A 16 11.42 -7.08 6.18
N GLY A 17 11.68 -6.57 7.39
CA GLY A 17 12.02 -5.17 7.73
C GLY A 17 10.82 -4.21 7.49
N ILE A 18 10.32 -3.41 8.44
CA ILE A 18 11.01 -2.24 9.04
C ILE A 18 10.39 -1.93 10.43
N ILE A 19 11.25 -1.71 11.43
CA ILE A 19 10.91 -1.05 12.71
C ILE A 19 11.30 0.44 12.56
N SER A 20 10.36 1.36 12.79
CA SER A 20 10.67 2.80 12.84
C SER A 20 11.11 3.20 14.25
N TYR A 21 12.36 3.66 14.40
CA TYR A 21 12.82 4.34 15.60
C TYR A 21 12.76 5.86 15.38
N TYR A 22 12.17 6.60 16.33
CA TYR A 22 12.36 8.04 16.43
C TYR A 22 13.64 8.30 17.24
N VAL A 23 14.54 9.13 16.71
CA VAL A 23 15.67 9.66 17.48
C VAL A 23 15.58 11.18 17.47
N VAL A 24 15.34 11.76 18.65
CA VAL A 24 15.68 13.14 18.98
C VAL A 24 17.20 13.18 19.20
N THR A 25 17.93 14.01 18.46
CA THR A 25 19.39 14.10 18.58
C THR A 25 19.82 15.35 19.34
N GLU A 26 20.59 15.17 20.42
CA GLU A 26 21.63 16.14 20.79
C GLU A 26 22.94 15.75 20.07
N ASN A 27 23.59 16.75 19.49
CA ASN A 27 24.62 16.62 18.46
C ASN A 27 25.85 15.81 18.89
N LYS A 28 26.12 14.70 18.20
CA LYS A 28 27.48 14.16 18.04
C LYS A 28 27.58 13.46 16.69
N GLU A 29 28.46 13.97 15.84
CA GLU A 29 28.61 13.56 14.44
C GLU A 29 28.94 12.07 14.32
N ILE A 30 28.18 11.36 13.47
CA ILE A 30 28.48 10.00 13.05
C ILE A 30 28.63 10.04 11.53
N ASN A 31 29.88 9.90 11.07
CA ASN A 31 30.21 9.72 9.66
C ASN A 31 30.06 8.22 9.32
N LEU A 32 28.83 7.81 8.96
CA LEU A 32 28.58 6.50 8.35
C LEU A 32 28.39 6.73 6.86
N GLY A 33 29.25 6.12 6.04
CA GLY A 33 29.19 6.19 4.58
C GLY A 33 27.84 5.70 4.04
N ILE A 34 26.92 6.64 3.81
CA ILE A 34 25.68 6.39 3.08
C ILE A 34 26.02 6.59 1.60
N SER A 35 26.27 5.49 0.89
CA SER A 35 26.31 5.53 -0.57
C SER A 35 24.93 5.93 -1.08
N ASN A 36 24.89 7.09 -1.73
CA ASN A 36 23.76 7.70 -2.40
C ASN A 36 22.86 6.70 -3.15
N SER A 37 21.83 6.19 -2.47
CA SER A 37 20.60 5.78 -3.13
C SER A 37 19.66 6.98 -3.04
N VAL A 38 19.99 8.03 -3.79
CA VAL A 38 19.05 9.11 -4.09
C VAL A 38 17.98 8.46 -4.97
N ASN A 39 17.02 7.78 -4.31
CA ASN A 39 15.76 7.46 -4.94
C ASN A 39 15.22 8.79 -5.41
N SER A 40 15.20 8.95 -6.73
CA SER A 40 14.70 10.14 -7.40
C SER A 40 13.36 10.46 -6.76
N ILE A 41 13.29 11.54 -5.99
CA ILE A 41 12.03 12.04 -5.45
C ILE A 41 11.26 12.54 -6.66
N LYS A 42 10.59 11.62 -7.36
CA LYS A 42 9.55 11.96 -8.31
C LYS A 42 8.51 12.68 -7.47
N ASN A 43 8.32 13.96 -7.73
CA ASN A 43 7.30 14.75 -7.07
C ASN A 43 5.98 13.96 -7.15
N GLU A 44 5.24 13.84 -6.05
CA GLU A 44 3.94 13.16 -5.98
C GLU A 44 2.96 13.68 -7.06
N LYS A 45 3.23 14.87 -7.62
CA LYS A 45 2.51 15.49 -8.74
C LYS A 45 2.65 14.73 -10.07
N ASP A 46 3.72 13.96 -10.26
CA ASP A 46 4.03 13.28 -11.53
C ASP A 46 3.69 11.77 -11.50
N GLN A 47 3.31 11.24 -10.34
CA GLN A 47 2.90 9.83 -10.21
C GLN A 47 1.37 9.72 -10.29
N ASP A 48 0.89 9.05 -11.33
CA ASP A 48 -0.53 8.76 -11.54
C ASP A 48 -1.02 7.56 -10.70
N TYR A 49 -0.35 7.26 -9.59
CA TYR A 49 -0.71 6.17 -8.68
C TYR A 49 -0.32 6.48 -7.24
N ILE A 50 -0.93 5.75 -6.30
CA ILE A 50 -0.49 5.68 -4.91
C ILE A 50 -0.15 4.24 -4.52
N ILE A 51 0.66 4.10 -3.48
CA ILE A 51 0.87 2.83 -2.79
C ILE A 51 0.39 3.03 -1.36
N GLY A 52 -0.47 2.14 -0.90
CA GLY A 52 -1.09 2.23 0.41
C GLY A 52 -1.47 0.86 0.96
N TYR A 53 -2.17 0.87 2.08
CA TYR A 53 -2.65 -0.33 2.76
C TYR A 53 -4.17 -0.32 2.85
N VAL A 54 -4.79 -1.48 2.63
CA VAL A 54 -6.22 -1.66 2.80
C VAL A 54 -6.58 -1.48 4.28
N LYS A 55 -7.36 -0.45 4.57
CA LYS A 55 -7.78 -0.06 5.92
C LYS A 55 -9.18 -0.54 6.24
N GLU A 56 -10.05 -0.63 5.24
CA GLU A 56 -11.45 -0.97 5.41
C GLU A 56 -11.99 -1.71 4.18
N LEU A 57 -12.88 -2.67 4.40
CA LEU A 57 -13.67 -3.36 3.37
C LEU A 57 -15.12 -2.92 3.55
N LEU A 58 -15.73 -2.42 2.48
CA LEU A 58 -17.07 -1.83 2.51
C LEU A 58 -17.96 -2.54 1.50
N ARG A 59 -19.26 -2.64 1.83
CA ARG A 59 -20.31 -3.04 0.90
C ARG A 59 -21.46 -2.07 1.03
N GLU A 60 -21.86 -1.48 -0.09
CA GLU A 60 -23.00 -0.58 -0.14
C GLU A 60 -24.09 -1.21 -1.01
N GLU A 61 -25.33 -1.02 -0.60
CA GLU A 61 -26.51 -1.47 -1.33
C GLU A 61 -27.32 -0.24 -1.71
N GLU A 62 -27.54 -0.05 -3.01
CA GLU A 62 -28.36 1.03 -3.57
C GLU A 62 -29.65 0.44 -4.11
N PHE A 63 -30.80 0.91 -3.60
CA PHE A 63 -32.10 0.42 -4.04
C PHE A 63 -32.58 1.21 -5.26
N GLU A 64 -32.50 0.61 -6.45
CA GLU A 64 -33.05 1.20 -7.67
C GLU A 64 -34.53 0.82 -7.81
N ILE A 65 -35.43 1.78 -7.55
CA ILE A 65 -36.90 1.59 -7.61
C ILE A 65 -37.33 0.96 -8.96
N ALA A 66 -36.68 1.35 -10.05
CA ALA A 66 -37.01 0.86 -11.40
C ALA A 66 -36.63 -0.62 -11.63
N LYS A 67 -35.63 -1.14 -10.93
CA LYS A 67 -35.16 -2.53 -11.11
C LYS A 67 -35.75 -3.50 -10.10
N SER A 68 -36.41 -2.99 -9.05
CA SER A 68 -36.96 -3.80 -7.93
C SER A 68 -35.94 -4.73 -7.27
N GLU A 69 -34.64 -4.51 -7.50
CA GLU A 69 -33.53 -5.28 -6.95
C GLU A 69 -32.45 -4.33 -6.43
N PRO A 70 -31.83 -4.62 -5.26
CA PRO A 70 -30.73 -3.81 -4.74
C PRO A 70 -29.48 -4.03 -5.58
N LYS A 71 -28.87 -2.94 -6.03
CA LYS A 71 -27.54 -2.94 -6.62
C LYS A 71 -26.51 -3.00 -5.51
N ARG A 72 -25.65 -4.01 -5.53
CA ARG A 72 -24.55 -4.18 -4.57
C ARG A 72 -23.23 -3.74 -5.18
N SER A 73 -22.52 -2.86 -4.49
CA SER A 73 -21.15 -2.47 -4.83
C SER A 73 -20.21 -2.78 -3.65
N ASP A 74 -19.13 -3.48 -3.93
CA ASP A 74 -18.05 -3.72 -2.98
C ASP A 74 -16.96 -2.65 -3.15
N PHE A 75 -16.40 -2.17 -2.04
CA PHE A 75 -15.34 -1.16 -2.03
C PHE A 75 -14.23 -1.51 -1.06
N VAL A 76 -13.08 -0.89 -1.26
CA VAL A 76 -11.98 -0.85 -0.30
C VAL A 76 -11.59 0.58 0.01
N ARG A 77 -11.28 0.85 1.27
CA ARG A 77 -10.61 2.09 1.68
C ARG A 77 -9.12 1.82 1.79
N VAL A 78 -8.32 2.60 1.09
CA VAL A 78 -6.86 2.50 1.13
C VAL A 78 -6.30 3.73 1.80
N GLU A 79 -5.54 3.53 2.88
CA GLU A 79 -4.76 4.59 3.52
C GLU A 79 -3.38 4.68 2.85
N TYR A 80 -2.98 5.89 2.49
CA TYR A 80 -1.67 6.17 1.93
C TYR A 80 -1.07 7.45 2.52
N ILE A 81 0.26 7.55 2.47
CA ILE A 81 1.00 8.72 2.97
C ILE A 81 1.37 9.57 1.77
N LYS A 82 0.97 10.85 1.79
CA LYS A 82 1.39 11.85 0.80
C LYS A 82 2.87 12.18 0.93
N GLY A 83 3.45 12.81 -0.08
CA GLY A 83 4.85 13.24 -0.09
C GLY A 83 5.19 14.22 1.05
N ASN A 84 4.19 14.91 1.63
CA ASN A 84 4.35 15.78 2.79
C ASN A 84 4.14 15.05 4.14
N GLY A 85 4.04 13.72 4.15
CA GLY A 85 3.82 12.91 5.36
C GLY A 85 2.38 12.84 5.85
N VAL A 86 1.44 13.55 5.20
CA VAL A 86 0.03 13.54 5.60
C VAL A 86 -0.66 12.26 5.13
N LYS A 87 -1.34 11.59 6.06
CA LYS A 87 -2.19 10.43 5.75
C LYS A 87 -3.46 10.85 5.02
N LYS A 88 -3.82 10.10 3.99
CA LYS A 88 -5.05 10.27 3.21
C LYS A 88 -5.64 8.91 2.89
N ASP A 89 -6.96 8.91 2.69
CA ASP A 89 -7.71 7.73 2.32
C ASP A 89 -8.29 7.92 0.91
N VAL A 90 -8.31 6.84 0.12
CA VAL A 90 -9.02 6.75 -1.16
C VAL A 90 -10.03 5.61 -1.07
N LYS A 91 -11.26 5.82 -1.53
CA LYS A 91 -12.29 4.77 -1.62
C LYS A 91 -12.30 4.23 -3.04
N VAL A 92 -12.12 2.92 -3.21
CA VAL A 92 -12.03 2.28 -4.52
C VAL A 92 -13.18 1.31 -4.70
N GLU A 93 -13.99 1.51 -5.74
CA GLU A 93 -15.06 0.58 -6.14
C GLU A 93 -14.48 -0.63 -6.89
N LEU A 94 -14.88 -1.84 -6.47
CA LEU A 94 -14.40 -3.10 -7.05
C LEU A 94 -15.39 -3.60 -8.09
N THR A 95 -15.00 -3.57 -9.36
CA THR A 95 -15.90 -3.95 -10.48
C THR A 95 -15.55 -5.29 -11.12
N LYS A 96 -14.36 -5.84 -10.85
CA LYS A 96 -13.84 -7.06 -11.52
C LYS A 96 -13.82 -8.31 -10.63
N GLY A 97 -14.61 -8.31 -9.54
CA GLY A 97 -14.60 -9.41 -8.57
C GLY A 97 -13.26 -9.57 -7.83
N GLN A 98 -12.44 -8.51 -7.81
CA GLN A 98 -11.23 -8.45 -6.98
C GLN A 98 -11.63 -8.60 -5.50
N ARG A 99 -10.78 -9.24 -4.71
CA ARG A 99 -10.94 -9.34 -3.26
C ARG A 99 -9.63 -8.97 -2.61
N PHE A 100 -9.73 -8.23 -1.51
CA PHE A 100 -8.59 -7.78 -0.74
C PHE A 100 -8.81 -8.10 0.74
N ASN A 101 -7.72 -8.22 1.48
CA ASN A 101 -7.71 -8.38 2.92
C ASN A 101 -7.27 -7.08 3.59
N LEU A 102 -7.71 -6.88 4.84
CA LEU A 102 -7.23 -5.78 5.67
C LEU A 102 -5.70 -5.87 5.82
N GLY A 103 -5.02 -4.75 5.71
CA GLY A 103 -3.57 -4.64 5.80
C GLY A 103 -2.81 -5.02 4.53
N GLU A 104 -3.47 -5.45 3.45
CA GLU A 104 -2.78 -5.72 2.19
C GLU A 104 -2.20 -4.44 1.59
N LYS A 105 -0.95 -4.54 1.15
CA LYS A 105 -0.27 -3.49 0.40
C LYS A 105 -0.77 -3.50 -1.04
N VAL A 106 -1.27 -2.36 -1.49
CA VAL A 106 -1.91 -2.23 -2.80
C VAL A 106 -1.39 -1.00 -3.54
N LYS A 107 -1.43 -1.07 -4.86
CA LYS A 107 -1.21 0.05 -5.76
C LYS A 107 -2.56 0.45 -6.35
N VAL A 108 -2.93 1.72 -6.19
CA VAL A 108 -4.12 2.30 -6.83
C VAL A 108 -3.65 3.24 -7.93
N GLU A 109 -4.04 2.97 -9.17
CA GLU A 109 -3.60 3.69 -10.38
C GLU A 109 -4.64 4.73 -10.83
N ASN A 110 -4.30 5.50 -11.86
CA ASN A 110 -5.13 6.52 -12.50
C ASN A 110 -5.60 7.64 -11.56
N LYS A 111 -4.73 8.13 -10.67
CA LYS A 111 -5.02 9.23 -9.72
C LYS A 111 -5.63 10.46 -10.38
N SER A 112 -5.19 10.78 -11.59
CA SER A 112 -5.72 11.87 -12.42
C SER A 112 -7.19 11.72 -12.84
N LYS A 113 -7.73 10.50 -12.79
CA LYS A 113 -9.11 10.18 -13.15
C LYS A 113 -10.03 9.96 -11.95
N TRP A 114 -9.51 10.10 -10.73
CA TRP A 114 -10.33 9.95 -9.52
C TRP A 114 -11.31 11.12 -9.42
N GLU A 115 -12.46 10.83 -8.83
CA GLU A 115 -13.44 11.86 -8.50
C GLU A 115 -12.85 12.86 -7.49
N ALA A 116 -13.40 14.08 -7.45
CA ALA A 116 -12.87 15.17 -6.63
C ALA A 116 -12.88 14.86 -5.11
N ASP A 117 -13.69 13.91 -4.69
CA ASP A 117 -13.80 13.42 -3.30
C ASP A 117 -12.79 12.30 -2.97
N GLY A 118 -11.98 11.86 -3.94
CA GLY A 118 -11.05 10.75 -3.77
C GLY A 118 -11.70 9.38 -3.93
N LYS A 119 -12.76 9.28 -4.74
CA LYS A 119 -13.28 8.01 -5.23
C LYS A 119 -12.57 7.55 -6.50
N ALA A 120 -12.11 6.31 -6.51
CA ALA A 120 -11.60 5.63 -7.69
C ALA A 120 -12.54 4.47 -8.05
N ILE A 121 -12.63 4.15 -9.34
CA ILE A 121 -13.41 3.01 -9.84
C ILE A 121 -12.46 2.07 -10.53
N ASP A 122 -12.35 0.84 -10.02
CA ASP A 122 -11.39 -0.14 -10.50
C ASP A 122 -9.94 0.42 -10.44
N HIS A 123 -8.94 -0.27 -10.96
CA HIS A 123 -7.52 0.15 -10.95
C HIS A 123 -6.76 -0.01 -9.62
N ILE A 124 -7.15 -1.00 -8.83
CA ILE A 124 -6.39 -1.46 -7.66
C ILE A 124 -5.81 -2.86 -7.88
N LYS A 125 -4.58 -3.08 -7.44
CA LYS A 125 -3.91 -4.40 -7.45
C LYS A 125 -2.99 -4.58 -6.24
N ILE A 126 -2.79 -5.83 -5.83
CA ILE A 126 -1.79 -6.21 -4.82
C ILE A 126 -0.42 -5.73 -5.27
N TYR A 127 0.35 -5.15 -4.35
CA TYR A 127 1.69 -4.64 -4.60
C TYR A 127 2.68 -5.36 -3.68
N GLN A 128 3.47 -6.27 -4.27
CA GLN A 128 4.51 -7.06 -3.61
C GLN A 128 5.83 -6.29 -3.56
#